data_AF-A0A8C1JWB3-F1
#
_entry.id   AF-A0A8C1JWB3-F1
#
_cell.length_a   1.000
_cell.length_b   1.000
_cell.length_c   1.000
_cell.angle_alpha   90.00
_cell.angle_beta   90.00
_cell.angle_gamma   90.00
#
_symmetry.space_group_name_H-M   'P 1'
#
loop_
_entity.id
_entity.type
_entity.pdbx_description
1 polymer ?
#
loop_
_entity_poly.entity_id
_entity_poly.type
_entity_poly.pdbx_seq_one_letter_code
_entity_poly.pdbx_strand_id
1 'polypeptide(L)'
;MSWQGYVDNLMSDGNCQDSAIVGWNPDSKYVWAAQEGGTFINITPTEIDVLVGKDRQGFFTNGLTLGSKKCSVIRDSLLDDNDWTMDIRTKSQGGEATYNIAVGKAGKALVLVMGKEGTHGGLLNKKAYVMADYLRKSGY
;
A
#
# COMPACT_ATOMS: atom_id res chain seq x y z
N MET A 1 -5.93 -5.65 -19.34
CA MET A 1 -4.78 -4.87 -18.82
C MET A 1 -3.99 -5.79 -17.91
N SER A 2 -2.66 -5.86 -18.04
CA SER A 2 -1.82 -6.65 -17.12
C SER A 2 -1.73 -5.97 -15.76
N TRP A 3 -1.34 -6.70 -14.71
CA TRP A 3 -1.12 -6.12 -13.39
C TRP A 3 -0.05 -5.02 -13.42
N GLN A 4 1.00 -5.21 -14.22
CA GLN A 4 2.03 -4.20 -14.43
C GLN A 4 1.47 -2.89 -15.01
N GLY A 5 0.48 -2.95 -15.90
CA GLY A 5 -0.15 -1.74 -16.44
C GLY A 5 -0.82 -0.87 -15.36
N TYR A 6 -1.33 -1.46 -14.28
CA TYR A 6 -1.85 -0.70 -13.14
C TYR A 6 -0.74 -0.05 -12.33
N VAL A 7 0.38 -0.75 -12.11
CA VAL A 7 1.57 -0.21 -11.45
C VAL A 7 2.11 0.99 -12.25
N ASP A 8 2.30 0.83 -13.55
CA ASP A 8 2.78 1.89 -14.44
C ASP A 8 1.84 3.10 -14.43
N ASN A 9 0.52 2.85 -14.40
CA ASN A 9 -0.47 3.93 -14.29
C ASN A 9 -0.37 4.70 -12.96
N LEU A 10 -0.18 4.00 -11.83
CA LEU A 10 -0.01 4.64 -10.52
C LEU A 10 1.26 5.50 -10.46
N MET A 11 2.30 5.12 -11.20
CA MET A 11 3.59 5.82 -11.28
C MET A 11 3.61 7.00 -12.28
N SER A 12 2.65 7.03 -13.22
CA SER A 12 2.68 7.90 -14.41
C SER A 12 2.69 9.41 -14.14
N ASP A 13 2.18 9.88 -13.00
CA ASP A 13 2.13 11.31 -12.65
C ASP A 13 3.42 11.82 -12.00
N GLY A 14 4.41 10.93 -11.79
CA GLY A 14 5.71 11.28 -11.23
C GLY A 14 5.69 11.60 -9.74
N ASN A 15 4.56 11.45 -9.03
CA ASN A 15 4.47 11.71 -7.58
C ASN A 15 4.90 10.50 -6.74
N CYS A 16 4.81 9.30 -7.31
CA CYS A 16 5.19 8.06 -6.65
C CYS A 16 6.64 7.66 -6.97
N GLN A 17 7.30 7.03 -6.00
CA GLN A 17 8.59 6.35 -6.19
C GLN A 17 8.47 4.83 -6.18
N ASP A 18 7.37 4.30 -5.65
CA ASP A 18 7.08 2.88 -5.63
C ASP A 18 5.57 2.65 -5.67
N SER A 19 5.14 1.56 -6.30
CA SER A 19 3.75 1.11 -6.25
C SER A 19 3.66 -0.40 -6.48
N ALA A 20 2.60 -1.02 -5.96
CA ALA A 20 2.36 -2.44 -6.12
C ALA A 20 0.87 -2.79 -6.09
N ILE A 21 0.54 -3.88 -6.78
CA ILE A 21 -0.73 -4.59 -6.64
C ILE A 21 -0.43 -5.92 -5.97
N VAL A 22 -1.04 -6.16 -4.82
CA VAL A 22 -0.75 -7.31 -3.96
C VAL A 22 -2.04 -8.06 -3.67
N GLY A 23 -2.10 -9.35 -3.99
CA GLY A 23 -3.24 -10.16 -3.59
C GLY A 23 -3.24 -10.42 -2.08
N TRP A 24 -4.41 -10.37 -1.45
CA TRP A 24 -4.53 -10.64 -0.01
C TRP A 24 -5.41 -11.86 0.32
N ASN A 25 -6.06 -12.44 -0.68
CA ASN A 25 -6.85 -13.65 -0.51
C ASN A 25 -5.95 -14.88 -0.27
N PRO A 26 -6.43 -15.89 0.47
CA PRO A 26 -5.65 -17.09 0.77
C PRO A 26 -5.00 -17.75 -0.44
N ASP A 27 -5.72 -17.84 -1.57
CA ASP A 27 -5.25 -18.53 -2.79
C ASP A 27 -4.29 -17.70 -3.64
N SER A 28 -4.11 -16.41 -3.33
CA SER A 28 -3.33 -15.48 -4.16
C SER A 28 -2.56 -14.43 -3.34
N LYS A 29 -2.16 -14.80 -2.12
CA LYS A 29 -1.49 -13.91 -1.15
C LYS A 29 -0.01 -13.68 -1.51
N TYR A 30 0.23 -12.89 -2.53
CA TYR A 30 1.57 -12.51 -3.00
C TYR A 30 1.50 -11.23 -3.86
N VAL A 31 2.66 -10.68 -4.19
CA VAL A 31 2.77 -9.49 -5.07
C VAL A 31 2.42 -9.88 -6.50
N TRP A 32 1.33 -9.34 -7.06
CA TRP A 32 0.91 -9.60 -8.45
C TRP A 32 1.70 -8.77 -9.45
N ALA A 33 2.03 -7.53 -9.09
CA ALA A 33 2.96 -6.66 -9.80
C ALA A 33 3.49 -5.58 -8.86
N ALA A 34 4.70 -5.09 -9.10
CA ALA A 34 5.30 -3.99 -8.36
C ALA A 34 6.29 -3.23 -9.24
N GLN A 35 6.62 -2.00 -8.84
CA GLN A 35 7.67 -1.22 -9.46
C GLN A 35 9.02 -1.95 -9.34
N GLU A 36 9.73 -2.08 -10.47
CA GLU A 36 11.06 -2.69 -10.49
C GLU A 36 12.04 -1.87 -9.64
N GLY A 37 12.84 -2.56 -8.82
CA GLY A 37 13.77 -1.94 -7.87
C GLY A 37 13.09 -1.30 -6.65
N GLY A 38 11.76 -1.37 -6.55
CA GLY A 38 10.98 -0.87 -5.41
C GLY A 38 11.14 -1.71 -4.14
N THR A 39 10.65 -1.16 -3.03
CA THR A 39 10.52 -1.88 -1.75
C THR A 39 9.38 -2.89 -1.81
N PHE A 40 8.26 -2.53 -2.44
CA PHE A 40 7.03 -3.33 -2.39
C PHE A 40 7.10 -4.68 -3.10
N ILE A 41 8.06 -4.87 -4.01
CA ILE A 41 8.32 -6.17 -4.64
C ILE A 41 8.71 -7.25 -3.62
N ASN A 42 9.24 -6.85 -2.47
CA ASN A 42 9.69 -7.75 -1.41
C ASN A 42 8.64 -8.00 -0.32
N ILE A 43 7.39 -7.54 -0.50
CA ILE A 43 6.33 -7.76 0.48
C ILE A 43 6.07 -9.25 0.67
N THR A 44 6.06 -9.68 1.93
CA THR A 44 5.86 -11.09 2.28
C THR A 44 4.40 -11.40 2.60
N PRO A 45 3.96 -12.67 2.50
CA PRO A 45 2.63 -13.10 2.95
C PRO A 45 2.33 -12.73 4.41
N THR A 46 3.34 -12.78 5.29
CA THR A 46 3.20 -12.38 6.70
C THR A 46 2.92 -10.88 6.84
N GLU A 47 3.60 -10.03 6.07
CA GLU A 47 3.31 -8.60 6.06
C GLU A 47 1.90 -8.29 5.52
N ILE A 48 1.43 -9.07 4.54
CA ILE A 48 0.05 -8.97 4.03
C ILE A 48 -0.95 -9.35 5.12
N ASP A 49 -0.69 -10.44 5.87
CA ASP A 49 -1.54 -10.86 6.99
C ASP A 49 -1.62 -9.82 8.10
N VAL A 50 -0.51 -9.12 8.38
CA VAL A 50 -0.51 -7.98 9.29
C VAL A 50 -1.39 -6.86 8.73
N LEU A 51 -1.23 -6.48 7.46
CA LEU A 51 -2.02 -5.40 6.84
C LEU A 51 -3.53 -5.65 6.86
N VAL A 52 -3.99 -6.87 6.59
CA VAL A 52 -5.44 -7.22 6.55
C VAL A 52 -5.94 -7.87 7.84
N GLY A 53 -5.09 -7.95 8.86
CA GLY A 53 -5.39 -8.59 10.13
C GLY A 53 -6.51 -7.91 10.91
N LYS A 54 -7.08 -8.66 11.85
CA LYS A 54 -8.19 -8.20 12.73
C LYS A 54 -7.72 -7.25 13.83
N ASP A 55 -6.48 -7.37 14.28
CA ASP A 55 -5.92 -6.44 15.26
C ASP A 55 -5.61 -5.11 14.55
N ARG A 56 -6.49 -4.12 14.72
CA ARG A 56 -6.33 -2.79 14.12
C ARG A 56 -5.64 -1.78 15.04
N GLN A 57 -5.36 -2.15 16.29
CA GLN A 57 -4.76 -1.23 17.26
C GLN A 57 -3.27 -1.49 17.51
N GLY A 58 -2.83 -2.75 17.41
CA GLY A 58 -1.43 -3.14 17.61
C GLY A 58 -0.45 -2.44 16.66
N PHE A 59 -0.91 -1.98 15.48
CA PHE A 59 -0.06 -1.27 14.52
C PHE A 59 0.36 0.12 15.01
N PHE A 60 -0.45 0.79 15.82
CA PHE A 60 -0.13 2.15 16.29
C PHE A 60 1.02 2.14 17.30
N THR A 61 1.18 1.05 18.06
CA THR A 61 2.26 0.89 19.05
C THR A 61 3.49 0.23 18.45
N ASN A 62 3.32 -0.88 17.72
CA ASN A 62 4.44 -1.69 17.23
C ASN A 62 4.93 -1.25 15.83
N GLY A 63 4.11 -0.52 15.08
CA GLY A 63 4.32 -0.30 13.66
C GLY A 63 4.11 -1.58 12.85
N LEU A 64 4.55 -1.54 11.60
CA LEU A 64 4.55 -2.69 10.69
C LEU A 64 5.74 -2.60 9.74
N THR A 65 5.96 -3.66 8.96
CA THR A 65 6.95 -3.63 7.87
C THR A 65 6.29 -3.83 6.53
N LEU A 66 6.83 -3.18 5.49
CA LEU A 66 6.47 -3.39 4.10
C LEU A 66 7.76 -3.65 3.33
N GLY A 67 7.95 -4.86 2.81
CA GLY A 67 9.19 -5.23 2.12
C GLY A 67 10.42 -5.01 3.01
N SER A 68 10.32 -5.39 4.29
CA SER A 68 11.36 -5.17 5.32
C SER A 68 11.60 -3.71 5.73
N LYS A 69 10.93 -2.72 5.13
CA LYS A 69 11.01 -1.31 5.57
C LYS A 69 10.06 -1.09 6.74
N LYS A 70 10.60 -0.61 7.88
CA LYS A 70 9.80 -0.27 9.05
C LYS A 70 8.92 0.95 8.77
N CYS A 71 7.67 0.87 9.21
CA CYS A 71 6.66 1.89 8.99
C CYS A 71 5.86 2.18 10.28
N SER A 72 5.24 3.36 10.33
CA SER A 72 4.25 3.77 11.33
C SER A 72 2.91 4.02 10.66
N VAL A 73 1.83 3.55 11.27
CA VAL A 73 0.47 3.85 10.83
C VAL A 73 0.08 5.24 11.32
N ILE A 74 -0.44 6.06 10.41
CA ILE A 74 -0.97 7.40 10.71
C ILE A 74 -2.48 7.32 10.86
N ARG A 75 -3.15 6.64 9.93
CA ARG A 75 -4.61 6.46 9.90
C ARG A 75 -4.93 5.08 9.38
N ASP A 76 -5.95 4.47 9.95
CA ASP A 76 -6.45 3.17 9.51
C ASP A 76 -7.96 3.21 9.33
N SER A 77 -8.40 3.10 8.09
CA SER A 77 -9.79 2.93 7.67
C SER A 77 -9.90 1.80 6.63
N LEU A 78 -8.96 0.84 6.67
CA LEU A 78 -8.82 -0.19 5.64
C LEU A 78 -10.02 -1.16 5.61
N LEU A 79 -10.64 -1.37 6.77
CA LEU A 79 -11.80 -2.23 6.95
C LEU A 79 -13.12 -1.46 7.04
N ASP A 80 -13.07 -0.12 6.96
CA ASP A 80 -14.25 0.73 7.02
C ASP A 80 -14.94 0.78 5.66
N ASP A 81 -16.27 0.68 5.66
CA ASP A 81 -17.06 0.78 4.44
C ASP A 81 -16.98 2.20 3.86
N ASN A 82 -16.75 2.27 2.54
CA ASN A 82 -16.62 3.50 1.74
C ASN A 82 -15.30 4.28 1.89
N ASP A 83 -14.36 3.82 2.71
CA ASP A 83 -13.00 4.39 2.77
C ASP A 83 -11.97 3.40 2.23
N TRP A 84 -11.84 2.22 2.86
CA TRP A 84 -10.92 1.16 2.44
C TRP A 84 -9.46 1.60 2.30
N THR A 85 -9.04 2.68 2.96
CA THR A 85 -7.66 3.17 2.90
C THR A 85 -6.94 3.18 4.23
N MET A 86 -5.62 3.13 4.16
CA MET A 86 -4.73 3.23 5.30
C MET A 86 -3.55 4.12 4.94
N ASP A 87 -3.23 5.06 5.82
CA ASP A 87 -2.11 5.98 5.65
C ASP A 87 -0.96 5.56 6.55
N ILE A 88 0.19 5.40 5.94
CA ILE A 88 1.39 4.85 6.55
C ILE A 88 2.55 5.80 6.23
N ARG A 89 3.56 5.85 7.11
CA ARG A 89 4.82 6.56 6.84
C ARG A 89 6.01 5.69 7.18
N THR A 90 7.04 5.71 6.33
CA THR A 90 8.27 4.97 6.62
C THR A 90 8.98 5.57 7.84
N LYS A 91 9.62 4.71 8.64
CA LYS A 91 10.47 5.12 9.75
C LYS A 91 11.91 5.25 9.25
N SER A 92 12.58 6.26 9.78
CA SER A 92 14.00 6.51 9.57
C SER A 92 14.78 6.03 10.81
N GLN A 93 15.95 5.40 10.61
CA GLN A 93 16.83 5.00 11.73
C GLN A 93 18.06 5.91 11.88
N GLY A 94 18.47 6.60 10.81
CA GLY A 94 19.69 7.39 10.75
C GLY A 94 19.49 8.81 10.22
N GLY A 95 18.25 9.31 10.21
CA GLY A 95 17.94 10.64 9.68
C GLY A 95 17.69 10.68 8.17
N GLU A 96 17.60 9.51 7.51
CA GLU A 96 17.17 9.43 6.11
C GLU A 96 15.75 9.97 5.90
N ALA A 97 15.46 10.40 4.68
CA ALA A 97 14.13 10.87 4.29
C ALA A 97 13.06 9.79 4.56
N THR A 98 11.90 10.26 5.02
CA THR A 98 10.72 9.42 5.26
C THR A 98 9.68 9.71 4.20
N TYR A 99 8.92 8.68 3.85
CA TYR A 99 8.00 8.70 2.72
C TYR A 99 6.61 8.33 3.20
N ASN A 100 5.61 9.03 2.68
CA ASN A 100 4.22 8.68 2.88
C ASN A 100 3.88 7.50 1.97
N ILE A 101 3.08 6.59 2.51
CA ILE A 101 2.56 5.41 1.85
C ILE A 101 1.05 5.42 2.05
N ALA A 102 0.30 5.18 0.97
CA ALA A 102 -1.12 4.90 1.06
C ALA A 102 -1.39 3.47 0.60
N VAL A 103 -2.26 2.79 1.33
CA VAL A 103 -2.77 1.46 0.99
C VAL A 103 -4.26 1.56 0.75
N GLY A 104 -4.74 1.01 -0.37
CA GLY A 104 -6.16 0.88 -0.71
C GLY A 104 -6.56 -0.58 -0.78
N LYS A 105 -7.69 -0.97 -0.20
CA LYS A 105 -8.15 -2.36 -0.15
C LYS A 105 -9.31 -2.61 -1.12
N ALA A 106 -9.05 -3.43 -2.13
CA ALA A 106 -10.05 -4.01 -3.00
C ALA A 106 -10.59 -5.35 -2.46
N GLY A 107 -11.45 -6.02 -3.22
CA GLY A 107 -12.10 -7.27 -2.83
C GLY A 107 -11.13 -8.46 -2.71
N LYS A 108 -10.03 -8.43 -3.45
CA LYS A 108 -9.01 -9.48 -3.58
C LYS A 108 -7.59 -8.91 -3.64
N ALA A 109 -7.44 -7.63 -3.98
CA ALA A 109 -6.16 -6.93 -4.08
C ALA A 109 -5.99 -5.80 -3.05
N LEU A 110 -4.74 -5.47 -2.77
CA LEU A 110 -4.27 -4.27 -2.09
C LEU A 110 -3.50 -3.43 -3.10
N VAL A 111 -3.77 -2.13 -3.12
CA VAL A 111 -3.06 -1.13 -3.90
C VAL A 111 -2.13 -0.39 -2.96
N LEU A 112 -0.83 -0.44 -3.21
CA LEU A 112 0.16 0.29 -2.42
C LEU A 112 0.82 1.36 -3.30
N VAL A 113 0.96 2.56 -2.76
CA VAL A 113 1.69 3.66 -3.40
C VAL A 113 2.57 4.36 -2.37
N MET A 114 3.83 4.58 -2.73
CA MET A 114 4.80 5.35 -1.93
C MET A 114 5.13 6.63 -2.68
N GLY A 115 4.96 7.78 -2.04
CA GLY A 115 5.30 9.06 -2.62
C GLY A 115 6.79 9.32 -2.60
N LYS A 116 7.29 10.15 -3.52
CA LYS A 116 8.63 10.73 -3.46
C LYS A 116 8.79 11.62 -2.22
N GLU A 117 10.03 12.01 -1.92
CA GLU A 117 10.32 12.99 -0.87
C GLU A 117 9.45 14.26 -1.04
N GLY A 118 8.82 14.72 0.04
CA GLY A 118 7.93 15.87 0.03
C GLY A 118 6.51 15.63 -0.50
N THR A 119 6.19 14.44 -1.03
CA THR A 119 4.84 14.14 -1.55
C THR A 119 3.83 14.02 -0.41
N HIS A 120 2.74 14.79 -0.51
CA HIS A 120 1.71 14.84 0.53
C HIS A 120 0.88 13.54 0.60
N GLY A 121 0.65 13.02 1.81
CA GLY A 121 -0.06 11.75 2.02
C GLY A 121 -1.48 11.75 1.45
N GLY A 122 -2.22 12.87 1.56
CA GLY A 122 -3.58 12.97 1.00
C GLY A 122 -3.67 12.78 -0.53
N LEU A 123 -2.62 13.13 -1.27
CA LEU A 123 -2.55 12.88 -2.72
C LEU A 123 -2.45 11.39 -3.00
N LEU A 124 -1.56 10.70 -2.27
CA LEU A 124 -1.36 9.26 -2.38
C LEU A 124 -2.60 8.49 -1.94
N ASN A 125 -3.26 8.95 -0.86
CA ASN A 125 -4.47 8.35 -0.35
C ASN A 125 -5.58 8.35 -1.39
N LYS A 126 -5.86 9.52 -1.98
CA LYS A 126 -6.84 9.64 -3.07
C LYS A 126 -6.51 8.72 -4.25
N LYS A 127 -5.23 8.60 -4.61
CA LYS A 127 -4.78 7.72 -5.69
C LYS A 127 -5.04 6.24 -5.37
N ALA A 128 -4.66 5.80 -4.17
CA ALA A 128 -4.89 4.42 -3.70
C ALA A 128 -6.39 4.10 -3.65
N TYR A 129 -7.21 5.03 -3.13
CA TYR A 129 -8.67 4.92 -3.06
C TYR A 129 -9.29 4.70 -4.44
N VAL A 130 -9.00 5.59 -5.40
CA VAL A 130 -9.60 5.54 -6.74
C VAL A 130 -9.24 4.22 -7.45
N MET A 131 -8.00 3.76 -7.32
CA MET A 131 -7.59 2.48 -7.90
C MET A 131 -8.26 1.29 -7.20
N ALA A 132 -8.35 1.30 -5.87
CA ALA A 132 -9.02 0.24 -5.12
C ALA A 132 -10.53 0.16 -5.44
N ASP A 133 -11.22 1.30 -5.55
CA ASP A 133 -12.62 1.38 -5.97
C ASP A 133 -12.82 0.84 -7.40
N TYR A 134 -11.93 1.21 -8.33
CA TYR A 134 -11.95 0.65 -9.68
C TYR A 134 -11.77 -0.88 -9.69
N LEU A 135 -10.82 -1.41 -8.93
CA LEU A 135 -10.59 -2.86 -8.84
C LEU A 135 -11.80 -3.58 -8.23
N ARG A 136 -12.42 -3.01 -7.19
CA ARG A 136 -13.67 -3.53 -6.60
C ARG A 136 -14.78 -3.63 -7.62
N LYS A 137 -15.04 -2.54 -8.35
CA LYS A 137 -16.04 -2.50 -9.42
C LYS A 137 -15.75 -3.49 -10.56
N SER A 138 -14.49 -3.84 -10.74
CA SER A 138 -14.02 -4.82 -11.71
C SER A 138 -14.01 -6.27 -11.18
N GLY A 139 -14.45 -6.52 -9.94
CA GLY A 139 -14.53 -7.87 -9.33
C GLY A 139 -13.23 -8.37 -8.68
N TYR A 140 -12.30 -7.46 -8.41
CA TYR A 140 -11.00 -7.70 -7.76
C TYR A 140 -10.88 -6.99 -6.41
#